data_AF-A0A7C2RBA3-F1
#
_entry.id   AF-A0A7C2RBA3-F1
#
_cell.length_a   1.000
_cell.length_b   1.000
_cell.length_c   1.000
_cell.angle_alpha   90.00
_cell.angle_beta   90.00
_cell.angle_gamma   90.00
#
_symmetry.space_group_name_H-M   'P 1'
#
loop_
_entity.id
_entity.type
_entity.pdbx_description
1 polymer ?
#
loop_
_entity_poly.entity_id
_entity_poly.type
_entity_poly.pdbx_seq_one_letter_code
_entity_poly.pdbx_strand_id
1 'polypeptide(L)'
;MPDVRATAAGVVVRARRLGLWAAVGAAALAAAGCSSAVGLQKDGTYVLDRSEQSMDCQRISNSIWGRVQVLKSLPAKARAERDAAAPTAVLAWGRLFGGSSRGLKSLEEYDRERAHVRALHRAMLDKGCPPIDIERELAIADAAIAEYRK
;
A
#
# COMPACT_ATOMS: atom_id res chain seq x y z
N MET A 1 20.82 -17.70 -43.26
CA MET A 1 21.26 -17.15 -44.56
C MET A 1 20.08 -16.37 -45.13
N PRO A 2 20.30 -15.09 -45.51
CA PRO A 2 19.26 -14.17 -45.95
C PRO A 2 18.95 -14.37 -47.43
N ASP A 3 17.71 -14.15 -47.84
CA ASP A 3 17.40 -13.87 -49.25
C ASP A 3 16.63 -12.57 -49.39
N VAL A 4 16.94 -11.88 -50.48
CA VAL A 4 16.92 -10.44 -50.65
C VAL A 4 15.88 -10.09 -51.72
N ARG A 5 15.35 -8.86 -51.65
CA ARG A 5 14.75 -8.07 -52.75
C ARG A 5 13.40 -8.59 -53.28
N ALA A 6 12.52 -7.79 -53.86
CA ALA A 6 12.23 -6.36 -53.95
C ALA A 6 11.19 -6.31 -55.09
N THR A 7 10.06 -5.61 -54.96
CA THR A 7 9.46 -4.88 -56.09
C THR A 7 8.31 -4.00 -55.63
N ALA A 8 8.40 -2.75 -56.07
CA ALA A 8 7.47 -1.67 -55.81
C ALA A 8 6.33 -1.65 -56.84
N ALA A 9 5.12 -1.33 -56.38
CA ALA A 9 4.05 -0.71 -57.15
C ALA A 9 3.17 -0.01 -56.10
N GLY A 10 3.22 1.31 -55.93
CA GLY A 10 2.82 2.27 -56.95
C GLY A 10 1.32 2.51 -56.82
N VAL A 11 0.87 3.19 -55.76
CA VAL A 11 -0.51 3.69 -55.68
C VAL A 11 -0.50 5.21 -55.53
N VAL A 12 -1.10 5.81 -56.54
CA VAL A 12 -1.24 7.22 -56.87
C VAL A 12 -1.88 8.01 -55.74
N VAL A 13 -1.15 9.03 -55.27
CA VAL A 13 -1.68 10.11 -54.44
C VAL A 13 -2.63 10.96 -55.29
N ARG A 14 -3.93 10.90 -54.98
CA ARG A 14 -4.91 11.85 -55.52
C ARG A 14 -5.36 12.78 -54.41
N ALA A 15 -4.52 13.77 -54.12
CA ALA A 15 -4.84 14.91 -53.29
C ALA A 15 -5.97 15.70 -53.94
N ARG A 16 -7.16 15.67 -53.35
CA ARG A 16 -8.26 16.56 -53.68
C ARG A 16 -8.75 17.25 -52.41
N ARG A 17 -8.42 18.55 -52.36
CA ARG A 17 -9.11 19.65 -51.68
C ARG A 17 -9.11 19.63 -50.15
N LEU A 18 -8.19 20.45 -49.64
CA LEU A 18 -8.26 21.20 -48.40
C LEU A 18 -9.70 21.45 -47.92
N GLY A 19 -10.09 20.72 -46.89
CA GLY A 19 -11.18 21.03 -45.99
C GLY A 19 -10.68 20.72 -44.59
N LEU A 20 -10.17 21.75 -43.90
CA LEU A 20 -9.97 21.75 -42.45
C LEU A 20 -11.27 21.25 -41.81
N TRP A 21 -11.26 20.10 -41.13
CA TRP A 21 -11.98 19.83 -39.88
C TRP A 21 -11.45 18.50 -39.32
N ALA A 22 -10.85 18.59 -38.14
CA ALA A 22 -10.28 17.48 -37.39
C ALA A 22 -11.36 16.47 -36.98
N ALA A 23 -11.21 15.22 -37.42
CA ALA A 23 -11.74 14.04 -36.76
C ALA A 23 -10.48 13.28 -36.29
N VAL A 24 -10.05 13.34 -35.03
CA VAL A 24 -10.71 12.80 -33.82
C VAL A 24 -11.28 11.42 -34.08
N GLY A 25 -10.58 10.40 -33.59
CA GLY A 25 -11.20 9.10 -33.30
C GLY A 25 -10.32 7.91 -33.62
N ALA A 26 -9.97 7.16 -32.58
CA ALA A 26 -9.44 5.79 -32.59
C ALA A 26 -7.96 5.59 -32.94
N ALA A 27 -7.09 5.80 -31.94
CA ALA A 27 -6.04 4.83 -31.66
C ALA A 27 -5.60 4.90 -30.18
N ALA A 28 -5.60 3.73 -29.53
CA ALA A 28 -4.99 3.41 -28.24
C ALA A 28 -5.69 3.86 -26.94
N LEU A 29 -6.87 3.27 -26.69
CA LEU A 29 -7.18 2.78 -25.35
C LEU A 29 -6.25 1.59 -25.03
N ALA A 30 -5.92 1.44 -23.74
CA ALA A 30 -5.20 0.32 -23.10
C ALA A 30 -3.67 0.46 -22.94
N ALA A 31 -3.25 1.49 -22.22
CA ALA A 31 -2.10 1.37 -21.32
C ALA A 31 -2.40 2.10 -19.99
N ALA A 32 -3.57 1.82 -19.40
CA ALA A 32 -3.76 2.07 -17.98
C ALA A 32 -2.90 1.03 -17.24
N GLY A 33 -1.63 1.37 -17.02
CA GLY A 33 -0.81 0.65 -16.07
C GLY A 33 -1.56 0.66 -14.75
N CYS A 34 -2.01 -0.51 -14.30
CA CYS A 34 -2.55 -0.68 -12.96
C CYS A 34 -1.41 -0.42 -11.99
N SER A 35 -1.26 0.84 -11.59
CA SER A 35 -0.46 1.23 -10.44
C SER A 35 -1.20 0.75 -9.20
N SER A 36 -1.08 -0.54 -8.89
CA SER A 36 -1.49 -1.05 -7.58
C SER A 36 -0.74 -0.23 -6.55
N ALA A 37 -1.45 0.61 -5.81
CA ALA A 37 -0.85 1.41 -4.75
C ALA A 37 -0.22 0.43 -3.73
N VAL A 38 1.11 0.45 -3.63
CA VAL A 38 1.86 -0.28 -2.61
C VAL A 38 1.61 0.40 -1.28
N GLY A 39 1.38 -0.38 -0.22
CA GLY A 39 1.15 0.13 1.13
C GLY A 39 -0.22 -0.20 1.71
N LEU A 40 -0.60 0.56 2.74
CA LEU A 40 -1.88 0.42 3.43
C LEU A 40 -3.01 0.93 2.54
N GLN A 41 -3.98 0.06 2.29
CA GLN A 41 -5.15 0.31 1.47
C GLN A 41 -6.31 0.82 2.31
N LYS A 42 -7.31 1.43 1.64
CA LYS A 42 -8.52 1.96 2.30
C LYS A 42 -9.38 0.90 2.98
N ASP A 43 -9.23 -0.36 2.59
CA ASP A 43 -9.89 -1.52 3.20
C ASP A 43 -9.13 -2.08 4.43
N GLY A 44 -8.01 -1.46 4.81
CA GLY A 44 -7.17 -1.89 5.93
C GLY A 44 -6.21 -3.03 5.59
N THR A 45 -6.14 -3.46 4.33
CA THR A 45 -5.15 -4.44 3.88
C THR A 45 -3.84 -3.75 3.51
N TYR A 46 -2.73 -4.49 3.52
CA TYR A 46 -1.44 -3.98 3.06
C TYR A 46 -1.01 -4.74 1.81
N VAL A 47 -0.62 -4.00 0.77
CA VAL A 47 -0.05 -4.54 -0.46
C VAL A 47 1.47 -4.40 -0.38
N LEU A 48 2.16 -5.54 -0.36
CA LEU A 48 3.62 -5.61 -0.37
C LEU A 48 4.18 -5.10 -1.71
N ASP A 49 5.32 -4.44 -1.68
CA ASP A 49 6.06 -4.11 -2.90
C ASP A 49 6.69 -5.37 -3.55
N ARG A 50 7.19 -5.26 -4.78
CA ARG A 50 7.86 -6.37 -5.48
C ARG A 50 9.11 -6.85 -4.72
N SER A 51 9.89 -5.94 -4.14
CA SER A 51 11.08 -6.32 -3.37
C SER A 51 10.70 -7.13 -2.13
N GLU A 52 9.62 -6.74 -1.45
CA GLU A 52 9.05 -7.45 -0.30
C GLU A 52 8.48 -8.83 -0.68
N GLN A 53 7.78 -8.91 -1.80
CA GLN A 53 7.28 -10.18 -2.34
C GLN A 53 8.42 -11.12 -2.77
N SER A 54 9.56 -10.59 -3.20
CA SER A 54 10.71 -11.38 -3.64
C SER A 54 11.62 -11.88 -2.51
N MET A 55 11.38 -11.50 -1.25
CA MET A 55 12.24 -11.88 -0.12
C MET A 55 12.25 -13.39 0.13
N ASP A 56 13.39 -13.90 0.60
CA ASP A 56 13.54 -15.27 1.09
C ASP A 56 12.88 -15.46 2.48
N CYS A 57 12.64 -16.71 2.88
CA CYS A 57 11.95 -17.04 4.13
C CYS A 57 12.63 -16.44 5.38
N GLN A 58 13.97 -16.42 5.42
CA GLN A 58 14.71 -15.87 6.56
C GLN A 58 14.50 -14.36 6.63
N ARG A 59 14.58 -13.67 5.50
CA ARG A 59 14.39 -12.22 5.43
C ARG A 59 12.96 -11.80 5.76
N ILE A 60 11.96 -12.55 5.28
CA ILE A 60 10.54 -12.31 5.65
C ILE A 60 10.36 -12.49 7.17
N SER A 61 10.90 -13.57 7.74
CA SER A 61 10.81 -13.82 9.19
C SER A 61 11.43 -12.70 10.01
N ASN A 62 12.64 -12.25 9.64
CA ASN A 62 13.31 -11.14 10.31
C ASN A 62 12.54 -9.82 10.17
N SER A 63 11.95 -9.56 8.99
CA SER A 63 11.11 -8.39 8.75
C SER A 63 9.87 -8.40 9.66
N ILE A 64 9.20 -9.55 9.77
CA ILE A 64 8.05 -9.73 10.66
C ILE A 64 8.46 -9.45 12.11
N TRP A 65 9.53 -10.07 12.61
CA TRP A 65 9.98 -9.87 14.00
C TRP A 65 10.34 -8.41 14.28
N GLY A 66 11.06 -7.75 13.37
CA GLY A 66 11.40 -6.33 13.50
C GLY A 66 10.15 -5.45 13.63
N ARG A 67 9.15 -5.69 12.78
CA ARG A 67 7.88 -4.93 12.81
C ARG A 67 7.02 -5.24 14.03
N VAL A 68 7.01 -6.47 14.52
CA VAL A 68 6.36 -6.83 15.78
C VAL A 68 6.96 -6.03 16.95
N GLN A 69 8.28 -5.82 16.97
CA GLN A 69 8.89 -4.97 18.01
C GLN A 69 8.51 -3.50 17.86
N VAL A 70 8.38 -2.99 16.62
CA VAL A 70 7.83 -1.66 16.40
C VAL A 70 6.41 -1.57 16.97
N LEU A 71 5.53 -2.52 16.62
CA LEU A 71 4.15 -2.58 17.13
C LEU A 71 4.07 -2.56 18.66
N LYS A 72 4.94 -3.30 19.35
CA LYS A 72 5.01 -3.32 20.82
C LYS A 72 5.46 -1.99 21.43
N SER A 73 6.20 -1.16 20.69
CA SER A 73 6.62 0.17 21.14
C SER A 73 5.56 1.26 20.95
N LEU A 74 4.61 1.06 20.03
CA LEU A 74 3.62 2.08 19.66
C LEU A 74 2.61 2.44 20.77
N PRO A 75 2.15 1.53 21.65
CA PRO A 75 1.30 1.89 22.78
C PRO A 75 1.94 2.95 23.69
N ALA A 76 3.25 2.87 23.94
CA ALA A 76 3.96 3.87 24.73
C ALA A 76 4.00 5.24 24.02
N LYS A 77 4.15 5.26 22.69
CA LYS A 77 4.04 6.49 21.89
C LYS A 77 2.62 7.05 21.93
N ALA A 78 1.60 6.21 21.81
CA ALA A 78 0.19 6.62 21.87
C ALA A 78 -0.17 7.27 23.20
N ARG A 79 0.37 6.75 24.30
CA ARG A 79 0.28 7.38 25.62
C ARG A 79 0.91 8.77 25.62
N ALA A 80 2.15 8.89 25.16
CA ALA A 80 2.86 10.16 25.12
C ALA A 80 2.15 11.20 24.24
N GLU A 81 1.59 10.79 23.10
CA GLU A 81 0.81 11.67 22.22
C GLU A 81 -0.51 12.11 22.87
N ARG A 82 -1.19 11.22 23.61
CA ARG A 82 -2.39 11.55 24.40
C ARG A 82 -2.07 12.55 25.51
N ASP A 83 -0.99 12.33 26.25
CA ASP A 83 -0.58 13.18 27.37
C ASP A 83 -0.11 14.56 26.88
N ALA A 84 0.52 14.63 25.70
CA ALA A 84 0.98 15.88 25.09
C ALA A 84 -0.14 16.67 24.39
N ALA A 85 -1.22 16.02 23.95
CA ALA A 85 -2.34 16.68 23.33
C ALA A 85 -3.16 17.45 24.39
N ALA A 86 -3.04 18.78 24.39
CA ALA A 86 -3.79 19.63 25.32
C ALA A 86 -5.30 19.31 25.25
N PRO A 87 -6.00 19.15 26.39
CA PRO A 87 -7.40 18.71 26.42
C PRO A 87 -8.34 19.63 25.60
N THR A 88 -7.98 20.91 25.46
CA THR A 88 -8.70 21.89 24.65
C THR A 88 -8.52 21.69 23.14
N ALA A 89 -7.33 21.26 22.68
CA ALA A 89 -7.05 20.99 21.28
C ALA A 89 -7.76 19.72 20.79
N VAL A 90 -7.84 18.68 21.64
CA VAL A 90 -8.55 17.42 21.36
C VAL A 90 -10.05 17.66 21.21
N LEU A 91 -10.64 18.52 22.06
CA LEU A 91 -12.06 18.90 21.99
C LEU A 91 -12.40 19.72 20.73
N ALA A 92 -11.49 20.58 20.28
CA ALA A 92 -11.68 21.39 19.07
C ALA A 92 -11.55 20.53 17.79
N TRP A 93 -10.50 19.69 17.70
CA TRP A 93 -10.28 18.81 16.55
C TRP A 93 -11.32 17.68 16.46
N GLY A 94 -11.73 17.10 17.59
CA GLY A 94 -12.73 16.04 17.63
C GLY A 94 -14.10 16.48 17.10
N ARG A 95 -14.46 17.75 17.24
CA ARG A 95 -15.71 18.34 16.71
C ARG A 95 -15.63 18.66 15.21
N LEU A 96 -14.47 19.06 14.70
CA LEU A 96 -14.28 19.38 13.28
C LEU A 96 -14.10 18.13 12.41
N PHE A 97 -13.47 17.07 12.94
CA PHE A 97 -13.10 15.87 12.16
C PHE A 97 -13.77 14.57 12.64
N GLY A 98 -14.68 14.65 13.60
CA GLY A 98 -15.58 13.55 13.97
C GLY A 98 -14.88 12.37 14.65
N GLY A 99 -14.22 12.60 15.78
CA GLY A 99 -13.71 11.54 16.68
C GLY A 99 -12.42 11.91 17.40
N SER A 100 -12.43 11.92 18.73
CA SER A 100 -11.31 12.31 19.60
C SER A 100 -10.09 11.38 19.55
N SER A 101 -10.24 10.17 19.02
CA SER A 101 -9.17 9.16 18.92
C SER A 101 -8.63 8.96 17.50
N ARG A 102 -9.23 9.62 16.49
CA ARG A 102 -8.85 9.43 15.06
C ARG A 102 -7.63 10.24 14.62
N GLY A 103 -6.90 10.86 15.56
CA GLY A 103 -5.83 11.83 15.28
C GLY A 103 -4.46 11.52 15.89
N LEU A 104 -4.29 10.38 16.56
CA LEU A 104 -2.97 9.98 17.06
C LEU A 104 -2.17 9.34 15.93
N LYS A 105 -1.02 9.94 15.59
CA LYS A 105 -0.12 9.43 14.55
C LYS A 105 0.33 8.00 14.88
N SER A 106 0.54 7.71 16.16
CA SER A 106 0.86 6.37 16.67
C SER A 106 -0.20 5.31 16.36
N LEU A 107 -1.50 5.65 16.33
CA LEU A 107 -2.57 4.71 15.98
C LEU A 107 -2.57 4.40 14.48
N GLU A 108 -2.34 5.42 13.64
CA GLU A 108 -2.21 5.21 12.19
C GLU A 108 -0.97 4.37 11.86
N GLU A 109 0.16 4.66 12.51
CA GLU A 109 1.40 3.87 12.39
C GLU A 109 1.16 2.42 12.82
N TYR A 110 0.38 2.21 13.88
CA TYR A 110 0.03 0.86 14.35
C TYR A 110 -0.80 0.09 13.33
N ASP A 111 -1.85 0.69 12.78
CA ASP A 111 -2.72 0.04 11.79
C ASP A 111 -1.94 -0.33 10.53
N ARG A 112 -1.02 0.55 10.10
CA ARG A 112 -0.11 0.30 8.99
C ARG A 112 0.82 -0.88 9.25
N GLU A 113 1.53 -0.87 10.37
CA GLU A 113 2.50 -1.94 10.69
C GLU A 113 1.80 -3.29 10.92
N ARG A 114 0.61 -3.29 11.55
CA ARG A 114 -0.19 -4.50 11.76
C ARG A 114 -0.64 -5.11 10.44
N ALA A 115 -1.16 -4.28 9.52
CA ALA A 115 -1.55 -4.74 8.20
C ALA A 115 -0.34 -5.28 7.41
N HIS A 116 0.81 -4.62 7.55
CA HIS A 116 2.06 -5.04 6.91
C HIS A 116 2.54 -6.40 7.44
N VAL A 117 2.59 -6.60 8.76
CA VAL A 117 2.96 -7.90 9.37
C VAL A 117 2.07 -9.02 8.84
N ARG A 118 0.75 -8.79 8.73
CA ARG A 118 -0.19 -9.77 8.17
C ARG A 118 0.05 -10.05 6.68
N ALA A 119 0.43 -9.04 5.90
CA ALA A 119 0.75 -9.21 4.49
C ALA A 119 2.04 -10.03 4.30
N LEU A 120 3.08 -9.75 5.10
CA LEU A 120 4.31 -10.53 5.12
C LEU A 120 4.06 -11.97 5.55
N HIS A 121 3.22 -12.18 6.57
CA HIS A 121 2.86 -13.52 7.02
C HIS A 121 2.12 -14.31 5.94
N ARG A 122 1.18 -13.69 5.21
CA ARG A 122 0.54 -14.32 4.04
C ARG A 122 1.57 -14.71 2.98
N ALA A 123 2.45 -13.78 2.60
CA ALA A 123 3.52 -14.06 1.63
C ALA A 123 4.48 -15.18 2.09
N MET A 124 4.71 -15.31 3.40
CA MET A 124 5.50 -16.37 3.99
C MET A 124 4.82 -17.74 3.85
N LEU A 125 3.52 -17.80 4.11
CA LEU A 125 2.71 -19.02 3.95
C LEU A 125 2.61 -19.43 2.47
N ASP A 126 2.39 -18.47 1.57
CA ASP A 126 2.31 -18.70 0.12
C ASP A 126 3.61 -19.29 -0.45
N LYS A 127 4.75 -19.00 0.17
CA LYS A 127 6.07 -19.54 -0.18
C LYS A 127 6.38 -20.89 0.46
N GLY A 128 5.51 -21.40 1.34
CA GLY A 128 5.76 -22.66 2.06
C GLY A 128 6.85 -22.57 3.13
N CYS A 129 7.12 -21.37 3.66
CA CYS A 129 8.06 -21.22 4.76
C CYS A 129 7.45 -21.75 6.09
N PRO A 130 8.26 -22.12 7.09
CA PRO A 130 7.76 -22.54 8.40
C PRO A 130 6.88 -21.46 9.05
N PRO A 131 5.67 -21.80 9.53
CA PRO A 131 4.76 -20.84 10.13
C PRO A 131 5.33 -20.32 11.47
N ILE A 132 5.16 -19.02 11.72
CA ILE A 132 5.45 -18.38 13.00
C ILE A 132 4.15 -17.87 13.61
N ASP A 133 4.01 -18.00 14.93
CA ASP A 133 2.82 -17.60 15.68
C ASP A 133 2.79 -16.07 15.87
N ILE A 134 2.50 -15.34 14.79
CA ILE A 134 2.39 -13.87 14.83
C ILE A 134 1.09 -13.41 15.49
N GLU A 135 0.02 -14.20 15.41
CA GLU A 135 -1.30 -13.77 15.88
C GLU A 135 -1.32 -13.64 17.40
N ARG A 136 -0.60 -14.50 18.13
CA ARG A 136 -0.42 -14.33 19.58
C ARG A 136 0.29 -13.01 19.90
N GLU A 137 1.35 -12.68 19.19
CA GLU A 137 2.12 -11.44 19.43
C GLU A 137 1.30 -10.20 19.06
N LEU A 138 0.56 -10.25 17.95
CA LEU A 138 -0.34 -9.19 17.52
C LEU A 138 -1.50 -9.00 18.51
N ALA A 139 -2.06 -10.08 19.07
CA ALA A 139 -3.14 -9.99 20.04
C ALA A 139 -2.71 -9.25 21.32
N ILE A 140 -1.48 -9.48 21.80
CA ILE A 140 -0.92 -8.76 22.95
C ILE A 140 -0.79 -7.26 22.63
N ALA A 141 -0.27 -6.92 21.45
CA ALA A 141 -0.12 -5.53 21.01
C ALA A 141 -1.50 -4.84 20.80
N ASP A 142 -2.48 -5.59 20.25
CA ASP A 142 -3.83 -5.11 20.00
C ASP A 142 -4.54 -4.76 21.32
N ALA A 143 -4.40 -5.62 22.33
CA ALA A 143 -4.92 -5.38 23.67
C ALA A 143 -4.30 -4.11 24.29
N ALA A 144 -2.98 -3.94 24.18
CA ALA A 144 -2.28 -2.79 24.73
C ALA A 144 -2.69 -1.47 24.06
N ILE A 145 -2.95 -1.47 22.74
CA ILE A 145 -3.30 -0.24 22.04
C ILE A 145 -4.79 0.09 22.08
N ALA A 146 -5.66 -0.89 22.37
CA ALA A 146 -7.11 -0.71 22.46
C ALA A 146 -7.52 0.34 23.50
N GLU A 147 -6.73 0.52 24.56
CA GLU A 147 -6.93 1.56 25.58
C GLU A 147 -6.93 2.97 24.97
N TYR A 148 -6.11 3.22 23.94
CA TYR A 148 -5.95 4.52 23.30
C TYR A 148 -6.90 4.75 22.12
N ARG A 149 -7.75 3.79 21.77
CA ARG A 149 -8.76 3.94 20.69
C ARG A 149 -10.10 4.49 21.19
N LYS A 150 -10.35 4.46 22.49
CA LYS A 150 -11.54 4.98 23.16
C LYS A 150 -11.50 6.52 23.24
#